data_AF-A0A850BA35-F1
#
_entry.id   AF-A0A850BA35-F1
#
_cell.length_a   1.000
_cell.length_b   1.000
_cell.length_c   1.000
_cell.angle_alpha   90.00
_cell.angle_beta   90.00
_cell.angle_gamma   90.00
#
_symmetry.space_group_name_H-M   'P 1'
#
loop_
_entity.id
_entity.type
_entity.pdbx_description
1 polymer ?
#
loop_
_entity_poly.entity_id
_entity_poly.type
_entity_poly.pdbx_seq_one_letter_code
_entity_poly.pdbx_strand_id
1 'polypeptide(L)'
;MLAGFFAAGMLGAYIIGKFVHGVWDYLANKDWFAQTLPRIASVGDDEKTTISLVIGGIAALILVLRTYRKPDVRAWTDDVAGELTKVKWPTKKEVYNSTVVVIAASAIATIYLAMLDRLWGFITNLIYGDGS
;
A
#
# COMPACT_ATOMS: atom_id res chain seq x y z
N MET A 1 -11.58 18.98 -0.43
CA MET A 1 -12.19 18.30 0.73
C MET A 1 -13.25 17.28 0.33
N LEU A 2 -14.43 17.66 -0.17
CA LEU A 2 -15.48 16.72 -0.62
C LEU A 2 -14.99 15.70 -1.67
N ALA A 3 -14.15 16.12 -2.62
CA ALA A 3 -13.57 15.24 -3.62
C ALA A 3 -12.66 14.13 -3.03
N GLY A 4 -11.99 14.38 -1.90
CA GLY A 4 -11.13 13.40 -1.24
C GLY A 4 -11.93 12.30 -0.55
N PHE A 5 -13.01 12.66 0.15
CA PHE A 5 -13.94 11.70 0.73
C PHE A 5 -14.67 10.88 -0.34
N PHE A 6 -15.02 11.50 -1.46
CA PHE A 6 -15.64 10.82 -2.59
C PHE A 6 -14.69 9.82 -3.27
N ALA A 7 -13.44 10.21 -3.52
CA ALA A 7 -12.42 9.32 -4.08
C ALA A 7 -12.09 8.15 -3.14
N ALA A 8 -11.95 8.41 -1.83
CA ALA A 8 -11.79 7.37 -0.82
C ALA A 8 -13.00 6.41 -0.78
N GLY A 9 -14.20 6.96 -0.94
CA GLY A 9 -15.44 6.21 -1.09
C GLY A 9 -15.44 5.28 -2.29
N MET A 10 -15.04 5.77 -3.46
CA MET A 10 -14.95 4.96 -4.69
C MET A 10 -13.93 3.82 -4.55
N LEU A 11 -12.77 4.09 -3.96
CA LEU A 11 -11.77 3.06 -3.67
C LEU A 11 -12.30 2.04 -2.66
N GLY A 12 -12.96 2.51 -1.60
CA GLY A 12 -13.63 1.65 -0.63
C GLY A 12 -14.69 0.76 -1.27
N ALA A 13 -15.50 1.30 -2.19
CA ALA A 13 -16.51 0.54 -2.93
C ALA A 13 -15.89 -0.59 -3.75
N TYR A 14 -14.79 -0.30 -4.45
CA TYR A 14 -14.07 -1.30 -5.25
C TYR A 14 -13.49 -2.41 -4.37
N ILE A 15 -12.81 -2.06 -3.27
CA ILE A 15 -12.18 -3.01 -2.37
C ILE A 15 -13.24 -3.89 -1.67
N ILE A 16 -14.29 -3.27 -1.13
CA ILE A 16 -15.38 -3.99 -0.46
C ILE A 16 -16.11 -4.89 -1.47
N GLY A 17 -16.39 -4.40 -2.67
CA GLY A 17 -17.04 -5.20 -3.72
C GLY A 17 -16.21 -6.43 -4.11
N LYS A 18 -14.90 -6.26 -4.33
CA LYS A 18 -13.98 -7.38 -4.60
C LYS A 18 -13.89 -8.36 -3.44
N PHE A 19 -13.87 -7.85 -2.21
CA PHE A 19 -13.86 -8.69 -1.01
C PHE A 19 -15.14 -9.51 -0.89
N VAL A 20 -16.31 -8.89 -1.08
CA VAL A 20 -17.61 -9.58 -1.06
C VAL A 20 -17.68 -10.66 -2.15
N HIS A 21 -17.19 -10.37 -3.35
CA HIS A 21 -17.11 -11.36 -4.43
C HIS A 21 -16.25 -12.57 -4.03
N GLY A 22 -15.02 -12.33 -3.55
CA GLY A 22 -14.10 -13.39 -3.16
C GLY A 22 -14.63 -14.24 -2.00
N VAL A 23 -15.29 -13.61 -1.02
CA VAL A 23 -15.96 -14.33 0.08
C VAL A 23 -17.12 -15.17 -0.45
N TRP A 24 -17.92 -14.64 -1.39
CA TRP A 24 -19.02 -15.38 -1.99
C TRP A 24 -18.54 -16.58 -2.79
N ASP A 25 -17.48 -16.45 -3.58
CA ASP A 25 -16.91 -17.58 -4.34
C ASP A 25 -16.36 -18.66 -3.43
N TYR A 26 -15.66 -18.25 -2.37
CA TYR A 26 -15.15 -19.18 -1.36
C TYR A 26 -16.28 -19.95 -0.67
N LEU A 27 -17.39 -19.28 -0.33
CA LEU A 27 -18.55 -19.90 0.30
C LEU A 27 -19.36 -20.76 -0.67
N ALA A 28 -19.52 -20.34 -1.93
CA ALA A 28 -20.25 -21.05 -2.96
C ALA A 28 -19.64 -22.42 -3.29
N ASN A 29 -18.34 -22.58 -3.14
CA ASN A 29 -17.64 -23.85 -3.38
C ASN A 29 -17.76 -24.85 -2.21
N LYS A 30 -18.45 -24.51 -1.11
CA LYS A 30 -18.57 -25.37 0.07
C LYS A 30 -19.92 -26.08 0.13
N ASP A 31 -19.90 -27.39 0.30
CA ASP A 31 -21.09 -28.26 0.18
C ASP A 31 -22.27 -27.83 1.05
N TRP A 32 -22.02 -27.42 2.30
CA TRP A 32 -23.07 -26.96 3.22
C TRP A 32 -23.78 -25.69 2.73
N PHE A 33 -23.06 -24.78 2.05
CA PHE A 33 -23.60 -23.52 1.57
C PHE A 33 -24.40 -23.74 0.28
N ALA A 34 -23.88 -24.59 -0.61
CA ALA A 34 -24.57 -25.02 -1.83
C ALA A 34 -25.89 -25.76 -1.52
N GLN A 35 -25.92 -26.57 -0.46
CA GLN A 35 -27.11 -27.32 -0.06
C GLN A 35 -28.14 -26.46 0.69
N THR A 36 -27.68 -25.53 1.54
CA THR A 36 -28.58 -24.70 2.36
C THR A 36 -29.20 -23.55 1.56
N LEU A 37 -28.46 -22.96 0.62
CA LEU A 37 -28.89 -21.82 -0.18
C LEU A 37 -28.60 -22.04 -1.67
N PRO A 38 -29.26 -23.02 -2.32
CA PRO A 38 -28.96 -23.41 -3.70
C PRO A 38 -29.16 -22.27 -4.69
N ARG A 39 -30.18 -21.42 -4.48
CA ARG A 39 -30.48 -20.25 -5.34
C ARG A 39 -29.41 -19.16 -5.30
N ILE A 40 -28.58 -19.13 -4.26
CA ILE A 40 -27.56 -18.09 -4.00
C ILE A 40 -26.17 -18.61 -4.38
N ALA A 41 -25.93 -19.91 -4.19
CA ALA A 41 -24.72 -20.59 -4.62
C ALA A 41 -24.63 -20.78 -6.15
N SER A 42 -25.77 -20.97 -6.84
CA SER A 42 -25.82 -21.21 -8.29
C SER A 42 -25.91 -19.94 -9.15
N VAL A 43 -25.77 -18.76 -8.55
CA VAL A 43 -25.78 -17.48 -9.29
C VAL A 43 -24.58 -17.45 -10.25
N GLY A 44 -24.78 -17.00 -11.50
CA GLY A 44 -23.70 -16.91 -12.48
C GLY A 44 -22.63 -15.90 -12.05
N ASP A 45 -21.37 -16.10 -12.45
CA ASP A 45 -20.25 -15.24 -12.01
C ASP A 45 -20.44 -13.76 -12.42
N ASP A 46 -21.11 -13.50 -13.54
CA ASP A 46 -21.45 -12.14 -14.00
C ASP A 46 -22.48 -11.45 -13.08
N GLU A 47 -23.46 -12.21 -12.60
CA GLU A 47 -24.48 -11.72 -11.66
C GLU A 47 -23.87 -11.52 -10.26
N LYS A 48 -23.00 -12.42 -9.81
CA LYS A 48 -22.23 -12.24 -8.56
C LYS A 48 -21.37 -10.97 -8.60
N THR A 49 -20.72 -10.71 -9.74
CA THR A 49 -19.94 -9.47 -9.95
C THR A 49 -20.82 -8.24 -9.82
N THR A 50 -21.99 -8.24 -10.45
CA THR A 50 -22.92 -7.12 -10.40
C THR A 50 -23.47 -6.89 -8.98
N ILE A 51 -23.91 -7.95 -8.30
CA ILE A 51 -24.46 -7.88 -6.93
C ILE A 51 -23.39 -7.42 -5.93
N SER A 52 -22.19 -7.98 -6.01
CA SER A 52 -21.08 -7.62 -5.11
C SER A 52 -20.63 -6.16 -5.31
N LEU A 53 -20.61 -5.66 -6.55
CA LEU A 53 -20.33 -4.25 -6.84
C LEU A 53 -21.42 -3.32 -6.29
N VAL A 54 -22.70 -3.67 -6.43
CA VAL A 54 -23.80 -2.86 -5.90
C VAL A 54 -23.76 -2.83 -4.37
N ILE A 55 -23.57 -3.98 -3.72
CA ILE A 55 -23.44 -4.06 -2.25
C ILE A 55 -22.23 -3.26 -1.77
N GLY A 56 -21.07 -3.42 -2.44
CA GLY A 56 -19.86 -2.66 -2.14
C GLY A 56 -20.07 -1.16 -2.30
N GLY A 57 -20.75 -0.73 -3.36
CA GLY A 57 -21.11 0.66 -3.62
C GLY A 57 -22.01 1.26 -2.53
N ILE A 58 -23.06 0.54 -2.13
CA ILE A 58 -23.98 0.99 -1.06
C ILE A 58 -23.25 1.06 0.29
N ALA A 59 -22.47 0.03 0.65
CA ALA A 59 -21.72 0.01 1.89
C ALA A 59 -20.70 1.16 1.95
N ALA A 60 -19.99 1.43 0.85
CA ALA A 60 -19.06 2.54 0.74
C ALA A 60 -19.77 3.89 0.82
N LEU A 61 -20.91 4.07 0.15
CA LEU A 61 -21.71 5.29 0.26
C LEU A 61 -22.11 5.57 1.71
N ILE A 62 -22.62 4.56 2.42
CA ILE A 62 -22.98 4.67 3.84
C ILE A 62 -21.77 5.04 4.69
N LEU A 63 -20.62 4.40 4.45
CA LEU A 63 -19.40 4.65 5.19
C LEU A 63 -18.87 6.07 4.96
N VAL A 64 -18.91 6.57 3.72
CA VAL A 64 -18.54 7.95 3.38
C VAL A 64 -19.47 8.94 4.06
N LEU A 65 -20.79 8.72 3.98
CA LEU A 65 -21.78 9.60 4.62
C LEU A 65 -21.63 9.62 6.14
N ARG A 66 -21.39 8.47 6.77
CA ARG A 66 -21.10 8.38 8.22
C ARG A 66 -19.83 9.12 8.59
N THR A 67 -18.77 8.93 7.81
CA THR A 67 -17.46 9.53 8.07
C THR A 67 -17.51 11.05 7.87
N TYR A 68 -18.20 11.52 6.83
CA TYR A 68 -18.37 12.95 6.55
C TYR A 68 -19.20 13.68 7.62
N ARG A 69 -20.11 12.95 8.30
CA ARG A 69 -20.91 13.50 9.40
C ARG A 69 -20.14 13.64 10.72
N LYS A 70 -18.96 13.03 10.86
CA LYS A 70 -18.13 13.15 12.06
C LYS A 70 -17.28 14.43 11.96
N PRO A 71 -17.47 15.43 12.85
CA PRO A 71 -16.74 16.69 12.79
C PRO A 71 -15.23 16.49 12.96
N ASP A 72 -14.82 15.56 13.82
CA ASP A 72 -13.40 15.26 14.09
C ASP A 72 -12.65 14.79 12.84
N VAL A 73 -13.28 13.91 12.05
CA VAL A 73 -12.65 13.37 10.84
C VAL A 73 -12.54 14.44 9.76
N ARG A 74 -13.54 15.32 9.67
CA ARG A 74 -13.52 16.44 8.74
C ARG A 74 -12.40 17.42 9.11
N ALA A 75 -12.31 17.82 10.38
CA ALA A 75 -11.26 18.69 10.88
C ALA A 75 -9.87 18.10 10.64
N TRP A 76 -9.67 16.82 10.97
CA TRP A 76 -8.42 16.12 10.69
C TRP A 76 -8.04 16.12 9.20
N THR A 77 -9.02 15.91 8.32
CA THR A 77 -8.77 15.93 6.87
C THR A 77 -8.42 17.34 6.39
N ASP A 78 -9.01 18.38 6.99
CA ASP A 78 -8.73 19.78 6.68
C ASP A 78 -7.30 20.12 7.11
N ASP A 79 -6.86 19.64 8.29
CA ASP A 79 -5.49 19.81 8.79
C ASP A 79 -4.48 19.11 7.89
N VAL A 80 -4.72 17.85 7.51
CA VAL A 80 -3.85 17.10 6.59
C VAL A 80 -3.77 17.78 5.23
N ALA A 81 -4.90 18.26 4.70
CA ALA A 81 -4.90 19.01 3.45
C ALA A 81 -4.09 20.30 3.58
N GLY A 82 -4.23 21.03 4.68
CA GLY A 82 -3.41 22.19 5.01
C GLY A 82 -1.92 21.87 5.01
N GLU A 83 -1.53 20.76 5.63
CA GLU A 83 -0.11 20.37 5.74
C GLU A 83 0.47 19.88 4.43
N LEU A 84 -0.33 19.18 3.61
CA LEU A 84 0.07 18.78 2.26
C LEU A 84 0.33 19.99 1.34
N THR A 85 -0.34 21.12 1.54
CA THR A 85 -0.04 22.34 0.75
C THR A 85 1.31 22.95 1.10
N LYS A 86 1.84 22.69 2.30
CA LYS A 86 3.15 23.16 2.73
C LYS A 86 4.29 22.28 2.20
N VAL A 87 3.99 21.04 1.80
CA VAL A 87 4.98 20.11 1.24
C VAL A 87 5.44 20.62 -0.14
N LYS A 88 6.72 20.93 -0.26
CA LYS A 88 7.35 21.18 -1.56
C LYS A 88 7.66 19.85 -2.23
N TRP A 89 6.93 19.55 -3.30
CA TRP A 89 7.22 18.39 -4.14
C TRP A 89 8.46 18.66 -4.99
N PRO A 90 9.45 17.76 -4.98
CA PRO A 90 10.70 17.98 -5.67
C PRO A 90 10.50 17.94 -7.19
N THR A 91 11.25 18.79 -7.89
CA THR A 91 11.29 18.73 -9.36
C THR A 91 12.09 17.52 -9.83
N LYS A 92 11.89 17.07 -11.08
CA LYS A 92 12.64 15.94 -11.66
C LYS A 92 14.17 16.12 -11.52
N LYS A 93 14.66 17.37 -11.62
CA LYS A 93 16.08 17.70 -11.46
C LYS A 93 16.56 17.51 -10.01
N GLU A 94 15.78 17.92 -9.03
CA GLU A 94 16.12 17.74 -7.60
C GLU A 94 16.14 16.26 -7.21
N VAL A 95 15.19 15.47 -7.73
CA VAL A 95 15.18 14.01 -7.54
C VAL A 95 16.45 13.39 -8.12
N TYR A 96 16.78 13.73 -9.37
CA TYR A 96 18.00 13.22 -10.02
C TYR A 96 19.26 13.61 -9.25
N ASN A 97 19.39 14.87 -8.87
CA ASN A 97 20.54 15.37 -8.11
C ASN A 97 20.68 14.64 -6.76
N SER A 98 19.58 14.44 -6.04
CA SER A 98 19.59 13.71 -4.76
C SER A 98 20.02 12.25 -4.95
N THR A 99 19.52 11.58 -5.98
CA THR A 99 19.92 10.21 -6.32
C THR A 99 21.41 10.12 -6.66
N VAL A 100 21.93 11.06 -7.45
CA VAL A 100 23.37 11.11 -7.80
C VAL A 100 24.23 11.29 -6.55
N VAL A 101 23.82 12.16 -5.62
CA VAL A 101 24.53 12.35 -4.35
C VAL A 101 24.56 11.05 -3.53
N VAL A 102 23.42 10.35 -3.42
CA VAL A 102 23.35 9.07 -2.70
C VAL A 102 24.28 8.03 -3.33
N ILE A 103 24.25 7.89 -4.66
CA ILE A 103 25.13 6.96 -5.39
C ILE A 103 26.61 7.30 -5.15
N ALA A 104 26.97 8.57 -5.22
CA ALA A 104 28.35 9.01 -4.98
C ALA A 104 28.80 8.73 -3.54
N ALA A 105 27.95 9.06 -2.55
CA ALA A 105 28.23 8.80 -1.14
C ALA A 105 28.38 7.30 -0.86
N SER A 106 27.50 6.46 -1.41
CA SER A 106 27.60 5.01 -1.29
C SER A 106 28.85 4.46 -1.97
N ALA A 107 29.23 4.96 -3.15
CA ALA A 107 30.44 4.53 -3.85
C ALA A 107 31.71 4.85 -3.03
N ILE A 108 31.80 6.06 -2.46
CA ILE A 108 32.91 6.47 -1.60
C ILE A 108 32.97 5.59 -0.35
N ALA A 109 31.83 5.34 0.30
CA ALA A 109 31.76 4.46 1.47
C ALA A 109 32.24 3.04 1.14
N THR A 110 31.82 2.48 0.00
CA THR A 110 32.26 1.15 -0.45
C THR A 110 33.77 1.10 -0.71
N ILE A 111 34.33 2.12 -1.36
CA ILE A 111 35.79 2.19 -1.61
C ILE A 111 36.55 2.27 -0.28
N TYR A 112 36.10 3.12 0.64
CA TYR A 112 36.71 3.25 1.96
C TYR A 112 36.70 1.93 2.73
N LEU A 113 35.55 1.26 2.79
CA LEU A 113 35.42 -0.03 3.45
C LEU A 113 36.30 -1.10 2.77
N ALA A 114 36.31 -1.18 1.44
CA ALA A 114 37.14 -2.14 0.72
C ALA A 114 38.65 -1.92 0.98
N MET A 115 39.09 -0.67 1.12
CA MET A 115 40.47 -0.35 1.50
C MET A 115 40.78 -0.77 2.94
N LEU A 116 39.85 -0.50 3.85
CA LEU A 116 39.98 -0.89 5.26
C LEU A 116 40.03 -2.42 5.40
N ASP A 117 39.17 -3.15 4.72
CA ASP A 117 39.16 -4.62 4.69
C ASP A 117 40.50 -5.17 4.20
N ARG A 118 41.07 -4.56 3.14
CA ARG A 118 42.38 -4.95 2.62
C ARG A 118 43.53 -4.63 3.59
N LEU A 119 43.47 -3.49 4.27
CA LEU A 119 44.44 -3.10 5.28
C LEU A 119 44.42 -4.07 6.46
N TRP A 120 43.24 -4.40 6.98
CA TRP A 120 43.10 -5.36 8.07
C TRP A 120 43.51 -6.76 7.65
N GLY A 121 43.21 -7.17 6.41
CA GLY A 121 43.71 -8.42 5.85
C GLY A 121 45.25 -8.46 5.82
N PHE A 122 45.89 -7.37 5.39
CA PHE A 122 47.35 -7.26 5.40
C PHE A 122 47.94 -7.34 6.81
N ILE A 123 47.39 -6.57 7.76
CA ILE A 123 47.84 -6.55 9.16
C ILE A 123 47.66 -7.93 9.81
N THR A 124 46.52 -8.56 9.59
CA THR A 124 46.22 -9.89 10.16
C THR A 124 47.15 -10.95 9.59
N ASN A 125 47.40 -10.92 8.28
CA ASN A 125 48.36 -11.82 7.63
C ASN A 125 49.80 -11.57 8.07
N LEU A 126 50.18 -10.33 8.39
CA LEU A 126 51.52 -10.04 8.91
C LEU A 126 51.72 -10.58 10.34
N ILE A 127 50.69 -10.49 11.19
CA ILE A 127 50.77 -10.90 12.59
C ILE A 127 50.57 -12.41 12.76
N TYR A 128 49.63 -13.02 12.04
CA TYR A 128 49.29 -14.45 12.15
C TYR A 128 49.90 -15.30 11.03
N GLY A 129 50.46 -14.70 9.98
CA GLY A 129 51.08 -15.41 8.86
C GLY A 129 52.54 -15.80 9.04
N ASP A 130 53.14 -15.59 10.23
CA ASP A 130 54.41 -16.21 10.66
C ASP A 130 54.16 -17.48 11.50
N GLY A 131 52.96 -18.06 11.39
CA GLY A 131 52.48 -19.22 12.16
C GLY A 131 52.32 -20.52 11.37
N SER A 132 52.93 -20.63 10.18
CA SER A 132 53.19 -21.90 9.48
C SER A 132 54.43 -21.80 8.59
#